data_AF-A0A4Q9DGY9-F1
#
_entry.id   AF-A0A4Q9DGY9-F1
#
_cell.length_a   1.000
_cell.length_b   1.000
_cell.length_c   1.000
_cell.angle_alpha   90.00
_cell.angle_beta   90.00
_cell.angle_gamma   90.00
#
_symmetry.space_group_name_H-M   'P 1'
#
loop_
_entity.id
_entity.type
_entity.pdbx_description
1 polymer ?
#
loop_
_entity_poly.entity_id
_entity_poly.type
_entity_poly.pdbx_seq_one_letter_code
_entity_poly.pdbx_strand_id
1 'polypeptide(L)' 'MISLKVVQVLVLAVSPDSRTALSIEIEIVRKQMNLLGEQLGFLHPDVQACSKKLDKLLLQYYELR' A
#
# COMPACT_ATOMS: atom_id res chain seq x y z
N MET A 1 0.90 -1.27 -43.93
CA MET A 1 0.59 0.07 -43.40
C MET A 1 -0.30 -0.09 -42.17
N ILE A 2 0.27 0.21 -40.98
CA ILE A 2 -0.36 0.70 -39.74
C ILE A 2 -1.49 -0.14 -39.12
N SER A 3 -1.58 -0.41 -37.82
CA SER A 3 -0.73 -0.45 -36.63
C SER A 3 -1.67 -0.83 -35.48
N LEU A 4 -1.19 -1.62 -34.52
CA LEU A 4 -1.76 -1.94 -33.21
C LEU A 4 -2.89 -1.01 -32.71
N LYS A 5 -4.16 -1.47 -32.63
CA LYS A 5 -5.19 -0.70 -31.91
C LYS A 5 -6.31 -1.46 -31.20
N VAL A 6 -6.18 -2.77 -30.98
CA VAL A 6 -7.12 -3.48 -30.09
C VAL A 6 -6.37 -4.40 -29.13
N VAL A 7 -5.28 -3.88 -28.57
CA VAL A 7 -4.65 -4.46 -27.39
C VAL A 7 -5.48 -3.99 -26.18
N GLN A 8 -5.96 -4.95 -25.39
CA GLN A 8 -6.39 -4.79 -24.00
C GLN A 8 -7.54 -3.81 -23.72
N VAL A 9 -8.76 -4.18 -24.10
CA VAL A 9 -9.96 -3.70 -23.35
C VAL A 9 -10.72 -4.91 -22.82
N LEU A 10 -10.10 -5.56 -21.83
CA LEU A 10 -10.80 -6.37 -20.85
C LEU A 10 -10.06 -6.19 -19.53
N VAL A 11 -10.19 -5.00 -18.96
CA VAL A 11 -9.88 -4.78 -17.54
C VAL A 11 -10.96 -5.55 -16.78
N LEU A 12 -10.74 -6.86 -16.63
CA LEU A 12 -11.43 -7.69 -15.67
C LEU A 12 -11.28 -6.99 -14.31
N ALA A 13 -12.34 -7.07 -13.49
CA ALA A 13 -12.27 -6.74 -12.07
C ALA A 13 -11.26 -7.70 -11.41
N VAL A 14 -9.96 -7.43 -11.59
CA VAL A 14 -8.88 -8.18 -10.97
C VAL A 14 -8.86 -7.71 -9.53
N SER A 15 -9.44 -8.52 -8.65
CA SER A 15 -9.13 -8.42 -7.23
C SER A 15 -7.61 -8.39 -7.12
N PRO A 16 -7.02 -7.36 -6.51
CA PRO A 16 -5.57 -7.29 -6.40
C PRO A 16 -5.07 -8.58 -5.77
N ASP A 17 -4.02 -9.17 -6.35
CA ASP A 17 -3.35 -10.25 -5.68
C ASP A 17 -2.95 -9.81 -4.26
N SER A 18 -2.82 -10.77 -3.34
CA SER A 18 -2.61 -10.46 -1.91
C SER A 18 -1.42 -9.53 -1.68
N ARG A 19 -0.41 -9.60 -2.56
CA ARG A 19 0.77 -8.72 -2.53
C ARG A 19 0.44 -7.28 -2.94
N THR A 20 -0.33 -7.10 -3.99
CA THR A 20 -0.79 -5.78 -4.46
C THR A 20 -1.70 -5.14 -3.41
N ALA A 21 -2.60 -5.91 -2.81
CA ALA A 21 -3.46 -5.45 -1.73
C ALA A 21 -2.64 -4.97 -0.51
N LEU A 22 -1.66 -5.76 -0.07
CA LEU A 22 -0.75 -5.37 1.02
C LEU A 22 0.08 -4.13 0.66
N SER A 23 0.58 -4.03 -0.57
CA SER A 23 1.34 -2.86 -1.03
C SER A 23 0.52 -1.57 -0.92
N ILE A 24 -0.76 -1.63 -1.34
CA ILE A 24 -1.68 -0.49 -1.22
C ILE A 24 -1.89 -0.12 0.24
N GLU A 25 -2.11 -1.10 1.13
CA GLU A 25 -2.32 -0.83 2.55
C GLU A 25 -1.07 -0.26 3.23
N ILE A 26 0.11 -0.77 2.91
CA ILE A 26 1.42 -0.24 3.35
C ILE A 26 1.52 1.25 3.00
N GLU A 27 1.20 1.61 1.77
CA GLU A 27 1.28 3.00 1.30
C GLU A 27 0.26 3.91 2.00
N ILE A 28 -0.95 3.41 2.27
CA ILE A 28 -1.97 4.15 3.04
C ILE A 28 -1.48 4.42 4.45
N VAL A 29 -0.99 3.40 5.16
CA VAL A 29 -0.50 3.53 6.54
C VAL A 29 0.73 4.44 6.61
N ARG A 30 1.64 4.35 5.63
CA ARG A 30 2.82 5.22 5.57
C ARG A 30 2.43 6.69 5.43
N LYS A 31 1.47 7.01 4.55
CA LYS A 31 0.98 8.39 4.39
C LYS A 31 0.31 8.91 5.65
N GLN A 32 -0.51 8.09 6.29
CA GLN A 32 -1.16 8.45 7.56
C GLN A 32 -0.13 8.72 8.65
N MET A 33 0.89 7.85 8.79
CA MET A 33 1.96 8.02 9.75
C MET A 33 2.72 9.32 9.55
N ASN A 34 3.04 9.67 8.29
CA ASN A 34 3.73 10.91 7.96
C ASN A 34 2.88 12.14 8.31
N LEU A 35 1.60 12.16 7.92
CA LEU A 35 0.69 13.27 8.23
C LEU A 35 0.55 13.46 9.75
N LEU A 36 0.38 12.38 10.50
CA LEU A 36 0.30 12.44 11.96
C LEU A 36 1.65 12.84 12.58
N GLY A 37 2.77 12.42 12.00
CA GLY A 37 4.11 12.79 12.45
C GLY A 37 4.39 14.28 12.27
N GLU A 38 3.94 14.86 11.17
CA GLU A 38 4.00 16.31 10.90
C GLU A 38 3.13 17.11 11.88
N GLN A 39 1.96 16.58 12.26
CA GLN A 39 0.99 17.28 13.12
C GLN A 39 1.25 17.12 14.62
N LEU A 40 1.68 15.93 15.05
CA LEU A 40 1.68 15.52 16.47
C LEU A 40 3.08 15.14 16.98
N GLY A 41 4.05 15.00 16.07
CA GLY A 41 5.38 14.51 16.38
C GLY A 41 5.47 12.98 16.43
N PHE A 42 6.67 12.44 16.17
CA PHE A 42 6.87 11.00 15.98
C PHE A 42 6.62 10.12 17.20
N LEU A 43 6.66 10.69 18.41
CA LEU A 43 6.41 9.94 19.65
C LEU A 43 4.91 9.88 20.03
N HIS A 44 4.04 10.55 19.27
CA HIS A 44 2.60 10.52 19.54
C HIS A 44 2.05 9.08 19.44
N PRO A 45 1.15 8.65 20.35
CA PRO A 45 0.61 7.29 20.35
C PRO A 45 0.03 6.84 19.01
N ASP A 46 -0.64 7.75 18.28
CA ASP A 46 -1.23 7.42 16.96
C ASP A 46 -0.18 7.19 15.87
N VAL A 47 0.94 7.93 15.92
CA VAL A 47 2.08 7.71 15.01
C VAL A 47 2.74 6.37 15.33
N GLN A 48 2.90 6.06 16.62
CA GLN A 48 3.42 4.77 17.09
C GLN A 48 2.50 3.60 16.72
N ALA A 49 1.18 3.80 16.73
CA ALA A 49 0.21 2.82 16.27
C ALA A 49 0.34 2.56 14.77
N CYS A 50 0.51 3.62 13.96
CA CYS A 50 0.77 3.50 12.53
C CYS A 50 2.08 2.75 12.26
N SER A 51 3.16 3.06 12.99
CA SER A 51 4.45 2.36 12.88
C SER A 51 4.30 0.86 13.15
N LYS A 52 3.65 0.47 14.25
CA LYS A 52 3.41 -0.94 14.58
C LYS A 52 2.55 -1.65 13.52
N LYS A 53 1.57 -0.94 12.93
CA LYS A 53 0.76 -1.49 11.84
C LYS A 53 1.61 -1.69 10.58
N LEU A 54 2.44 -0.70 10.25
CA LEU A 54 3.34 -0.75 9.10
C LEU A 54 4.32 -1.94 9.21
N ASP A 55 4.91 -2.17 10.38
CA ASP A 55 5.80 -3.31 10.61
C ASP A 55 5.12 -4.65 10.31
N LYS A 56 3.88 -4.83 10.80
CA LYS A 56 3.10 -6.06 10.55
C LYS A 56 2.80 -6.26 9.06
N LEU A 57 2.39 -5.21 8.37
CA LEU A 57 2.09 -5.27 6.94
C LEU A 57 3.35 -5.59 6.11
N LEU A 58 4.49 -5.00 6.48
CA LEU A 58 5.77 -5.27 5.82
C LEU A 58 6.19 -6.73 6.01
N LEU A 59 6.08 -7.28 7.21
CA LEU A 59 6.36 -8.70 7.47
C LEU A 59 5.50 -9.60 6.57
N GLN A 60 4.18 -9.38 6.54
CA GLN A 60 3.27 -10.12 5.68
C GLN A 60 3.63 -10.01 4.20
N TYR A 61 4.00 -8.81 3.74
CA TYR A 61 4.39 -8.58 2.36
C TYR A 61 5.64 -9.39 1.97
N TYR A 62 6.61 -9.51 2.88
CA TYR A 62 7.82 -10.29 2.67
C TYR A 62 7.63 -11.80 2.83
N GLU A 63 6.63 -12.24 3.58
CA GLU A 63 6.25 -13.65 3.70
C GLU A 63 5.58 -14.20 2.42
N LEU A 64 4.93 -13.35 1.63
CA LEU A 64 4.34 -13.73 0.34
C LEU A 64 5.38 -13.96 -0.79
N ARG A 65 6.64 -14.21 -0.46
CA ARG A 65 7.77 -14.27 -1.41
C ARG A 65 8.02 -15.67 -1.94
#